data_AF-A0A314Z212-F1
#
_entry.id   AF-A0A314Z212-F1
#
_cell.length_a   1.000
_cell.length_b   1.000
_cell.length_c   1.000
_cell.angle_alpha   90.00
_cell.angle_beta   90.00
_cell.angle_gamma   90.00
#
_symmetry.space_group_name_H-M   'P 1'
#
loop_
_entity.id
_entity.type
_entity.pdbx_description
1 polymer ?
#
loop_
_entity_poly.entity_id
_entity_poly.type
_entity_poly.pdbx_seq_one_letter_code
_entity_poly.pdbx_strand_id
1 'polypeptide(L)'
;MEDILEPAVNLVETLHKEGFDEGYGDGLVAGKEEAKEVGLKHGFEVGEELGFYRGCVDVWNSAIRVNPAAFSLRVQKGVKQMEELIEKYPVMEPEDESVQDVMEALRLKFRAVVCFNGCEIGV
;
A
#
# COMPACT_ATOMS: atom_id res chain seq x y z
N MET A 1 -19.27 -36.21 -52.02
CA MET A 1 -19.15 -34.76 -52.22
C MET A 1 -18.33 -34.29 -51.04
N GLU A 2 -17.04 -34.02 -51.25
CA GLU A 2 -16.18 -33.46 -50.20
C GLU A 2 -16.69 -32.07 -49.84
N ASP A 3 -16.71 -31.75 -48.54
CA ASP A 3 -17.17 -30.46 -48.05
C ASP A 3 -16.11 -29.39 -48.35
N ILE A 4 -16.41 -28.57 -49.35
CA ILE A 4 -15.57 -27.45 -49.79
C ILE A 4 -15.26 -26.42 -48.70
N LEU A 5 -16.00 -26.42 -47.58
CA LEU A 5 -15.78 -25.49 -46.45
C LEU A 5 -14.87 -26.06 -45.36
N GLU A 6 -14.62 -27.37 -45.35
CA GLU A 6 -13.80 -28.05 -44.32
C GLU A 6 -12.37 -27.46 -44.19
N PRO A 7 -11.64 -27.13 -45.27
CA PRO A 7 -10.33 -26.47 -45.17
C PRO A 7 -10.40 -25.07 -44.54
N ALA A 8 -11.48 -24.32 -44.78
CA ALA A 8 -11.66 -22.98 -44.22
C ALA A 8 -11.96 -23.03 -42.72
N VAL A 9 -12.75 -24.01 -42.27
CA VAL A 9 -13.04 -24.23 -40.84
C VAL A 9 -11.76 -24.63 -40.10
N ASN A 10 -10.99 -25.60 -40.64
CA ASN A 10 -9.73 -26.04 -40.05
C ASN A 10 -8.70 -24.90 -39.93
N LEU A 11 -8.65 -24.00 -40.92
CA LEU A 11 -7.79 -22.82 -40.89
C LEU A 11 -8.19 -21.86 -39.76
N VAL A 12 -9.49 -21.59 -39.58
CA VAL A 12 -9.98 -20.70 -38.52
C VAL A 12 -9.70 -21.28 -37.14
N GLU A 13 -9.93 -22.59 -36.93
CA GLU A 13 -9.62 -23.25 -35.65
C GLU A 13 -8.13 -23.20 -35.33
N THR A 14 -7.27 -23.38 -36.34
CA THR A 14 -5.82 -23.29 -36.18
C THR A 14 -5.40 -21.88 -35.78
N LEU A 15 -5.85 -20.85 -36.51
CA LEU A 15 -5.53 -19.46 -36.21
C LEU A 15 -6.06 -19.01 -34.84
N HIS A 16 -7.24 -19.50 -34.44
CA HIS A 16 -7.80 -19.21 -33.12
C HIS A 16 -6.96 -19.82 -32.00
N LYS A 17 -6.49 -21.05 -32.19
CA LYS A 17 -5.59 -21.71 -31.24
C LYS A 17 -4.23 -21.01 -31.18
N GLU A 18 -3.65 -20.67 -32.33
CA GLU A 18 -2.38 -19.94 -32.41
C GLU A 18 -2.47 -18.59 -31.71
N GLY A 19 -3.52 -17.80 -31.98
CA GLY A 19 -3.72 -16.52 -31.30
C GLY A 19 -3.98 -16.65 -29.80
N PHE A 20 -4.63 -17.72 -29.35
CA PHE A 20 -4.78 -18.01 -27.92
C PHE A 20 -3.44 -18.38 -27.27
N ASP A 21 -2.68 -19.29 -27.88
CA ASP A 21 -1.39 -19.75 -27.36
C ASP A 21 -0.37 -18.60 -27.32
N GLU A 22 -0.36 -17.74 -28.35
CA GLU A 22 0.43 -16.50 -28.40
C GLU A 22 0.00 -15.53 -27.29
N GLY A 23 -1.27 -15.17 -27.23
CA GLY A 23 -1.78 -14.23 -26.23
C GLY A 23 -1.61 -14.71 -24.79
N TYR A 24 -1.72 -16.03 -24.56
CA TYR A 24 -1.45 -16.63 -23.25
C TYR A 24 0.04 -16.53 -22.88
N GLY A 25 0.93 -16.83 -23.83
CA GLY A 25 2.38 -16.70 -23.65
C GLY A 25 2.78 -15.26 -23.32
N ASP A 26 2.30 -14.31 -24.11
CA ASP A 26 2.55 -12.88 -23.92
C ASP A 26 1.98 -12.38 -22.60
N GLY A 27 0.77 -12.81 -22.25
CA GLY A 27 0.11 -12.46 -20.99
C GLY A 27 0.88 -12.94 -19.76
N LEU A 28 1.50 -14.12 -19.80
CA LEU A 28 2.33 -14.63 -18.71
C LEU A 28 3.60 -13.79 -18.51
N VAL A 29 4.24 -13.37 -19.61
CA VAL A 29 5.44 -12.53 -19.55
C VAL A 29 5.10 -11.13 -19.07
N ALA A 30 4.13 -10.48 -19.73
CA ALA A 30 3.70 -9.13 -19.39
C ALA A 30 3.17 -9.03 -17.97
N GLY A 31 2.33 -9.99 -17.54
CA GLY A 31 1.77 -9.99 -16.19
C GLY A 31 2.84 -10.11 -15.09
N LYS A 32 3.92 -10.84 -15.36
CA LYS A 32 5.05 -10.94 -14.41
C LYS A 32 5.83 -9.63 -14.29
N GLU A 33 6.05 -8.94 -15.40
CA GLU A 33 6.75 -7.66 -15.41
C GLU A 33 5.92 -6.57 -14.74
N GLU A 34 4.64 -6.50 -15.09
CA GLU A 34 3.68 -5.55 -14.50
C GLU A 34 3.53 -5.77 -13.00
N ALA A 35 3.35 -7.02 -12.55
CA ALA A 35 3.22 -7.34 -11.13
C ALA A 35 4.47 -6.91 -10.33
N LYS A 36 5.66 -7.05 -10.91
CA LYS A 36 6.91 -6.61 -10.29
C LYS A 36 6.95 -5.08 -10.18
N GLU A 37 6.62 -4.37 -11.25
CA GLU A 37 6.63 -2.90 -11.27
C GLU A 37 5.61 -2.32 -10.28
N VAL A 38 4.37 -2.81 -10.33
CA VAL A 38 3.29 -2.38 -9.43
C VAL A 38 3.65 -2.68 -7.98
N GLY A 39 4.12 -3.89 -7.69
CA GLY A 39 4.54 -4.28 -6.34
C GLY A 39 5.67 -3.41 -5.80
N LEU A 40 6.67 -3.09 -6.62
CA LEU A 40 7.77 -2.21 -6.24
C LEU A 40 7.27 -0.79 -5.94
N LYS A 41 6.50 -0.21 -6.87
CA LYS A 41 5.97 1.14 -6.73
C LYS A 41 5.10 1.27 -5.48
N HIS A 42 4.13 0.37 -5.34
CA HIS A 42 3.21 0.39 -4.21
C HIS A 42 3.94 0.15 -2.88
N GLY A 43 4.89 -0.79 -2.85
CA GLY A 43 5.71 -1.06 -1.67
C GLY A 43 6.53 0.16 -1.23
N PHE A 44 7.10 0.93 -2.18
CA PHE A 44 7.79 2.17 -1.86
C PHE A 44 6.84 3.26 -1.33
N GLU A 45 5.68 3.46 -1.94
CA GLU A 45 4.69 4.45 -1.48
C GLU A 45 4.24 4.15 -0.04
N VAL A 46 3.94 2.89 0.27
CA VAL A 46 3.54 2.45 1.61
C VAL A 46 4.71 2.58 2.60
N GLY A 47 5.90 2.15 2.20
CA GLY A 47 7.10 2.23 3.03
C GLY A 47 7.52 3.66 3.37
N GLU A 48 7.42 4.57 2.39
CA GLU A 48 7.66 6.01 2.59
C GLU A 48 6.70 6.58 3.63
N GLU A 49 5.40 6.31 3.49
CA GLU A 49 4.37 6.82 4.40
C GLU A 49 4.57 6.29 5.84
N LEU A 50 4.83 5.00 5.99
CA LEU A 50 5.12 4.39 7.29
C LEU A 50 6.40 4.95 7.92
N GLY A 51 7.45 5.09 7.12
CA GLY A 51 8.73 5.67 7.56
C GLY A 51 8.57 7.11 8.01
N PHE A 52 7.77 7.91 7.30
CA PHE A 52 7.42 9.27 7.69
C PHE A 52 6.72 9.30 9.05
N TYR A 53 5.67 8.49 9.25
CA TYR A 53 4.97 8.43 10.54
C TYR A 53 5.88 7.99 11.68
N ARG A 54 6.75 6.99 11.43
CA ARG A 54 7.73 6.53 12.43
C ARG A 54 8.67 7.66 12.84
N GLY A 55 9.20 8.39 11.87
CA GLY A 55 10.06 9.56 12.14
C GLY A 55 9.36 10.63 12.97
N CYS A 56 8.10 10.96 12.67
CA CYS A 56 7.32 11.90 13.47
C CYS A 56 7.12 11.42 14.91
N VAL A 57 6.73 10.15 15.10
CA VAL A 57 6.56 9.53 16.41
C VAL A 57 7.86 9.58 17.21
N ASP A 58 8.99 9.25 16.61
CA ASP A 58 10.30 9.26 17.28
C ASP A 58 10.71 10.68 17.74
N VAL A 59 10.44 11.70 16.91
CA VAL A 59 10.68 13.11 17.27
C VAL A 59 9.75 13.56 18.39
N TRP A 60 8.44 13.29 18.30
CA TRP A 60 7.48 13.67 19.33
C TRP A 60 7.78 12.97 20.66
N ASN A 61 8.07 11.67 20.64
CA ASN A 61 8.47 10.92 21.83
C ASN A 61 9.75 11.51 22.45
N SER A 62 10.71 11.94 21.63
CA SER A 62 11.92 12.62 22.12
C SER A 62 11.61 13.98 22.75
N ALA A 63 10.75 14.78 22.13
CA ALA A 63 10.34 16.08 22.66
C ALA A 63 9.55 15.94 23.98
N ILE A 64 8.63 14.96 24.05
CA ILE A 64 7.87 14.63 25.26
C ILE A 64 8.82 14.21 26.39
N ARG A 65 9.86 13.41 26.10
CA ARG A 65 10.86 13.03 27.12
C ARG A 65 11.64 14.23 27.65
N VAL A 66 12.00 15.18 26.78
CA VAL A 66 12.76 16.38 27.17
C VAL A 66 11.90 17.35 27.99
N ASN A 67 10.65 17.58 27.58
CA ASN A 67 9.72 18.42 28.31
C ASN A 67 8.29 17.82 28.27
N PRO A 68 7.93 16.97 29.25
CA PRO A 68 6.62 16.33 29.29
C PRO A 68 5.45 17.32 29.40
N ALA A 69 5.68 18.51 29.95
CA ALA A 69 4.65 19.54 30.12
C ALA A 69 4.39 20.34 28.84
N ALA A 70 5.24 20.23 27.81
CA ALA A 70 5.08 20.92 26.54
C ALA A 70 3.93 20.35 25.68
N PHE A 71 3.47 19.14 25.97
CA PHE A 71 2.41 18.46 25.22
C PHE A 71 1.32 17.99 26.17
N SER A 72 0.06 18.24 25.83
CA SER A 72 -1.04 17.72 26.64
C SER A 72 -1.05 16.19 26.71
N LEU A 73 -1.63 15.65 27.80
CA LEU A 73 -1.81 14.19 27.97
C LEU A 73 -2.56 13.56 26.79
N ARG A 74 -3.44 14.33 26.12
CA ARG A 74 -4.16 13.89 24.91
C ARG A 74 -3.19 13.69 23.74
N VAL A 75 -2.27 14.63 23.52
CA VAL A 75 -1.23 14.50 22.48
C VAL A 75 -0.32 13.32 22.77
N GLN A 76 0.19 13.20 24.01
CA GLN A 76 1.05 12.08 24.42
C GLN A 76 0.38 10.72 24.20
N LYS A 77 -0.91 10.59 24.55
CA LYS A 77 -1.69 9.37 24.29
C LYS A 77 -1.85 9.12 22.78
N GLY A 78 -2.08 10.17 21.99
CA GLY A 78 -2.20 10.07 20.54
C GLY A 78 -0.92 9.57 19.88
N VAL A 79 0.24 10.10 20.29
CA VAL A 79 1.57 9.64 19.80
C VAL A 79 1.78 8.17 20.12
N LYS A 80 1.49 7.73 21.35
CA LYS A 80 1.59 6.32 21.73
C LYS A 80 0.67 5.41 20.91
N GLN A 81 -0.57 5.84 20.65
CA GLN A 81 -1.49 5.08 19.79
C GLN A 81 -1.00 4.97 18.35
N MET A 82 -0.33 6.01 17.83
CA MET A 82 0.31 5.93 16.50
C MET A 82 1.47 4.94 16.49
N GLU A 83 2.32 4.94 17.52
CA GLU A 83 3.40 3.96 17.67
C GLU A 83 2.87 2.52 17.65
N GLU A 84 1.82 2.24 18.44
CA GLU A 84 1.15 0.93 18.46
C GLU A 84 0.55 0.53 17.10
N LEU A 85 0.05 1.48 16.32
CA LEU A 85 -0.50 1.21 14.98
C LEU A 85 0.63 0.92 13.97
N ILE A 86 1.75 1.64 14.04
CA ILE A 86 2.93 1.38 13.20
C ILE A 86 3.48 -0.02 13.47
N GLU A 87 3.60 -0.40 14.76
CA GLU A 87 4.13 -1.72 15.14
C GLU A 87 3.23 -2.88 14.72
N LYS A 88 1.92 -2.65 14.62
CA LYS A 88 0.94 -3.65 14.18
C LYS A 88 0.77 -3.74 12.67
N TYR A 89 1.34 -2.81 11.91
CA TYR A 89 1.14 -2.79 10.47
C TYR A 89 1.76 -4.05 9.83
N PRO A 90 0.99 -4.84 9.05
CA PRO A 90 1.46 -6.11 8.48
C PRO A 90 2.33 -5.89 7.23
N VAL A 91 3.56 -5.39 7.41
CA VAL A 91 4.49 -5.07 6.30
C VAL A 91 4.81 -6.29 5.43
N MET A 92 4.84 -7.48 6.03
CA MET A 92 5.20 -8.73 5.34
C MET A 92 3.99 -9.45 4.74
N GLU A 93 2.78 -9.00 5.03
CA GLU A 93 1.51 -9.61 4.61
C GLU A 93 0.65 -8.54 3.94
N PRO A 94 1.04 -8.04 2.74
CA PRO A 94 0.35 -6.94 2.06
C PRO A 94 -1.08 -7.29 1.61
N GLU A 95 -1.43 -8.57 1.63
CA GLU A 95 -2.77 -9.09 1.32
C GLU A 95 -3.70 -9.13 2.55
N ASP A 96 -3.18 -8.82 3.75
CA ASP A 96 -3.97 -8.79 4.97
C ASP A 96 -5.07 -7.71 4.87
N GLU A 97 -6.31 -8.10 5.16
CA GLU A 97 -7.49 -7.24 5.05
C GLU A 97 -7.37 -5.98 5.94
N SER A 98 -6.59 -6.04 7.02
CA SER A 98 -6.36 -4.93 7.95
C SER A 98 -5.39 -3.88 7.45
N VAL A 99 -4.61 -4.14 6.38
CA VAL A 99 -3.63 -3.19 5.81
C VAL A 99 -4.24 -1.80 5.58
N GLN A 100 -5.42 -1.77 4.95
CA GLN A 100 -6.12 -0.52 4.62
C GLN A 100 -6.63 0.18 5.87
N ASP A 101 -7.28 -0.57 6.77
CA ASP A 101 -7.85 -0.04 8.01
C ASP A 101 -6.78 0.55 8.93
N VAL A 102 -5.62 -0.13 9.07
CA VAL A 102 -4.50 0.36 9.89
C VAL A 102 -3.89 1.61 9.26
N MET A 103 -3.73 1.66 7.94
CA MET A 103 -3.21 2.85 7.25
C MET A 103 -4.15 4.04 7.39
N GLU A 104 -5.46 3.83 7.22
CA GLU A 104 -6.45 4.88 7.43
C GLU A 104 -6.45 5.36 8.88
N ALA A 105 -6.38 4.44 9.85
CA ALA A 105 -6.25 4.79 11.26
C ALA A 105 -4.99 5.64 11.54
N LEU A 106 -3.84 5.28 10.95
CA LEU A 106 -2.60 6.07 11.05
C LEU A 106 -2.78 7.49 10.51
N ARG A 107 -3.33 7.62 9.29
CA ARG A 107 -3.62 8.92 8.65
C ARG A 107 -4.55 9.79 9.50
N LEU A 108 -5.62 9.21 10.05
CA LEU A 108 -6.54 9.93 10.94
C LEU A 108 -5.85 10.37 12.23
N LYS A 109 -5.07 9.49 12.86
CA LYS A 109 -4.36 9.80 14.11
C LYS A 109 -3.28 10.85 13.91
N PHE A 110 -2.53 10.77 12.82
CA PHE A 110 -1.54 11.78 12.47
C PHE A 110 -2.18 13.17 12.38
N ARG A 111 -3.27 13.31 11.61
CA ARG A 111 -4.01 14.58 11.51
C ARG A 111 -4.47 15.08 12.86
N ALA A 112 -5.04 14.19 13.69
CA ALA A 112 -5.49 14.57 15.03
C ALA A 112 -4.33 15.09 15.90
N VAL A 113 -3.21 14.37 15.95
CA VAL A 113 -2.02 14.77 16.73
C VAL A 113 -1.46 16.09 16.22
N VAL A 114 -1.34 16.29 14.90
CA VAL A 114 -0.87 17.55 14.32
C VAL A 114 -1.81 18.71 14.64
N CYS A 115 -3.13 18.53 14.53
CA CYS A 115 -4.10 19.58 14.88
C CYS A 115 -4.01 19.97 16.35
N PHE A 116 -3.85 19.01 17.27
CA PHE A 116 -3.71 19.32 18.69
C PHE A 116 -2.39 20.03 18.99
N ASN A 117 -1.30 19.64 18.34
CA ASN A 117 -0.03 20.35 18.43
C ASN A 117 -0.16 21.77 17.88
N GLY A 118 -0.69 21.96 16.67
CA GLY A 118 -0.86 23.29 16.05
C GLY A 118 -1.81 24.22 16.81
N CYS A 119 -2.79 23.70 17.55
CA CYS A 119 -3.60 24.50 18.48
C CYS A 119 -2.86 24.88 19.78
N GLU A 120 -1.84 24.12 20.19
CA GLU A 120 -1.03 24.41 21.39
C GLU A 120 0.16 25.34 21.09
N ILE A 121 0.71 25.30 19.86
CA ILE A 121 1.71 26.25 19.36
C ILE A 121 1.00 27.24 18.43
N GLY A 122 0.35 28.26 19.00
CA GLY A 122 -0.31 29.30 18.22
C GLY A 122 0.67 29.98 17.25
N VAL A 123 0.46 29.74 15.95
CA VAL A 123 0.85 30.65 14.87
C VAL A 123 -0.34 31.53 14.56
#